data_AF-A0A8C8SD09-F1
#
_entry.id   AF-A0A8C8SD09-F1
#
_cell.length_a   1.000
_cell.length_b   1.000
_cell.length_c   1.000
_cell.angle_alpha   90.00
_cell.angle_beta   90.00
_cell.angle_gamma   90.00
#
_symmetry.space_group_name_H-M   'P 1'
#
loop_
_entity.id
_entity.type
_entity.pdbx_description
1 polymer ?
#
loop_
_entity_poly.entity_id
_entity_poly.type
_entity_poly.pdbx_seq_one_letter_code
_entity_poly.pdbx_strand_id
1 'polypeptide(L)'
;QSQKGSLEKSVRRLREKFYGQVSVEEATLLMRRYHNNHAMVCKVIVLCREQLGGECGWGRRGDDENDRDIEAIAQQLTVLPLTERNLRMFDHASRNLIPSAERQFSCQPCDSSWWRRVPERKQVSRCRLCGRRYDPVPYENMWGTAEFHCPSCNRSFRGSAQMGMASPCFICGTRVMPSRILAPRQLTGSRSRNPHSCYAEDCYNRREPHVPGTHCVHPRSRAKNRLPKVIFPSPEHQSTGSTVATCLSQGSLAQCDLDDLILEDLTEESEGSEE
;
A
#
# COMPACT_ATOMS: atom_id res chain seq x y z
N GLN A 1 5.20 33.78 -6.55
CA GLN A 1 5.13 32.82 -5.42
C GLN A 1 5.29 31.36 -5.86
N SER A 2 4.79 30.94 -7.03
CA SER A 2 4.87 29.54 -7.53
C SER A 2 6.30 28.93 -7.64
N GLN A 3 7.32 29.69 -8.07
CA GLN A 3 8.70 29.17 -8.20
C GLN A 3 9.39 28.86 -6.85
N LYS A 4 9.03 29.55 -5.76
CA LYS A 4 9.70 29.39 -4.46
C LYS A 4 9.29 28.07 -3.78
N GLY A 5 8.00 27.73 -3.84
CA GLY A 5 7.48 26.45 -3.33
C GLY A 5 7.96 25.24 -4.14
N SER A 6 8.14 25.39 -5.46
CA SER A 6 8.69 24.32 -6.31
C SER A 6 10.15 23.98 -5.95
N LEU A 7 10.97 24.99 -5.65
CA LEU A 7 12.35 24.80 -5.22
C LEU A 7 12.45 24.12 -3.85
N GLU A 8 11.62 24.54 -2.88
CA GLU A 8 11.64 23.98 -1.52
C GLU A 8 11.25 22.49 -1.50
N LYS A 9 10.21 22.12 -2.25
CA LYS A 9 9.82 20.72 -2.49
C LYS A 9 10.96 19.93 -3.13
N SER A 10 11.65 20.54 -4.09
CA SER A 10 12.76 19.93 -4.80
C SER A 10 13.97 19.67 -3.88
N VAL A 11 14.31 20.64 -3.04
CA VAL A 11 15.37 20.54 -2.03
C VAL A 11 15.06 19.43 -1.03
N ARG A 12 13.83 19.37 -0.50
CA ARG A 12 13.41 18.33 0.43
C ARG A 12 13.54 16.93 -0.17
N ARG A 13 13.03 16.73 -1.39
CA ARG A 13 13.12 15.44 -2.11
C ARG A 13 14.55 14.98 -2.34
N LEU A 14 15.46 15.91 -2.70
CA LEU A 14 16.87 15.58 -2.89
C LEU A 14 17.50 15.10 -1.58
N ARG A 15 17.25 15.82 -0.48
CA ARG A 15 17.77 15.48 0.85
C ARG A 15 17.25 14.14 1.33
N GLU A 16 15.96 13.86 1.17
CA GLU A 16 15.36 12.56 1.51
C GLU A 16 16.02 11.41 0.72
N LYS A 17 16.29 11.63 -0.58
CA LYS A 17 16.90 10.60 -1.45
C LYS A 17 18.34 10.24 -1.05
N PHE A 18 19.09 11.19 -0.51
CA PHE A 18 20.44 10.98 0.00
C PHE A 18 20.47 10.88 1.54
N TYR A 19 19.37 10.46 2.17
CA TYR A 19 19.28 10.20 3.61
C TYR A 19 19.74 11.36 4.51
N GLY A 20 19.55 12.60 4.06
CA GLY A 20 19.96 13.80 4.79
C GLY A 20 21.45 14.12 4.75
N GLN A 21 22.25 13.36 3.99
CA GLN A 21 23.69 13.61 3.79
C GLN A 21 23.99 14.85 2.96
N VAL A 22 22.97 15.44 2.33
CA VAL A 22 23.07 16.72 1.62
C VAL A 22 22.48 17.82 2.51
N SER A 23 23.26 18.88 2.76
CA SER A 23 22.78 20.04 3.50
C SER A 23 21.70 20.80 2.73
N VAL A 24 20.94 21.66 3.42
CA VAL A 24 19.90 22.49 2.77
C VAL A 24 20.53 23.46 1.77
N GLU A 25 21.70 24.01 2.09
CA GLU A 25 22.42 24.97 1.26
C GLU A 25 22.93 24.32 -0.03
N GLU A 26 23.60 23.18 0.08
CA GLU A 26 24.06 22.38 -1.06
C GLU A 26 22.91 21.92 -1.95
N ALA A 27 21.83 21.38 -1.35
CA ALA A 27 20.66 20.95 -2.10
C ALA A 27 19.98 22.12 -2.82
N THR A 28 19.97 23.32 -2.22
CA THR A 28 19.42 24.53 -2.84
C THR A 28 20.29 25.00 -4.01
N LEU A 29 21.61 24.96 -3.86
CA LEU A 29 22.57 25.27 -4.92
C LEU A 29 22.40 24.34 -6.12
N LEU A 30 22.40 23.03 -5.88
CA LEU A 30 22.24 22.03 -6.93
C LEU A 30 20.87 22.12 -7.64
N MET A 31 19.79 22.30 -6.87
CA MET A 31 18.46 22.43 -7.46
C MET A 31 18.33 23.72 -8.29
N ARG A 32 18.98 24.82 -7.89
CA ARG A 32 19.04 26.03 -8.73
C ARG A 32 19.89 25.82 -9.98
N ARG A 33 21.07 25.20 -9.85
CA ARG A 33 22.02 24.96 -10.96
C ARG A 33 21.43 24.09 -12.06
N TYR A 34 20.68 23.05 -11.68
CA TYR A 34 20.07 22.11 -12.63
C TYR A 34 18.59 22.40 -12.89
N HIS A 35 18.10 23.60 -12.59
CA HIS A 35 16.72 24.01 -12.86
C HIS A 35 15.65 23.03 -12.31
N ASN A 36 15.83 22.56 -11.07
CA ASN A 36 15.02 21.55 -10.39
C ASN A 36 14.96 20.18 -11.11
N ASN A 37 15.93 19.87 -11.98
CA ASN A 37 16.02 18.57 -12.63
C ASN A 37 16.67 17.53 -11.70
N HIS A 38 15.85 16.87 -10.88
CA HIS A 38 16.33 15.83 -9.94
C HIS A 38 17.09 14.70 -10.61
N ALA A 39 16.67 14.27 -11.80
CA ALA A 39 17.29 13.14 -12.48
C ALA A 39 18.75 13.46 -12.84
N MET A 40 18.99 14.67 -13.37
CA MET A 40 20.33 15.12 -13.71
C MET A 40 21.20 15.31 -12.46
N VAL A 41 20.69 15.96 -11.41
CA VAL A 41 21.46 16.16 -10.16
C VAL A 41 21.87 14.83 -9.55
N CYS A 42 20.95 13.87 -9.45
CA CYS A 42 21.26 12.55 -8.92
C CYS A 42 22.29 11.81 -9.77
N LYS A 43 22.15 11.87 -11.10
CA LYS A 43 23.08 11.24 -12.04
C LYS A 43 24.48 11.82 -11.89
N VAL A 44 24.62 13.13 -11.77
CA VAL A 44 25.93 13.79 -11.63
C VAL A 44 26.60 13.43 -10.31
N ILE A 45 25.87 13.45 -9.19
CA ILE A 45 26.41 13.04 -7.88
C ILE A 45 26.89 11.57 -7.90
N VAL A 46 26.09 10.68 -8.48
CA VAL A 46 26.44 9.24 -8.56
C VAL A 46 27.64 9.01 -9.48
N LEU A 47 27.68 9.62 -10.67
CA LEU A 47 28.80 9.48 -11.59
C LEU A 47 30.09 10.08 -11.02
N CYS A 48 30.01 11.20 -10.30
CA CYS A 48 31.16 11.80 -9.61
C CYS A 48 31.73 10.84 -8.55
N ARG A 49 30.86 10.16 -7.78
CA ARG A 49 31.28 9.11 -6.84
C ARG A 49 31.97 7.94 -7.54
N GLU A 50 31.43 7.48 -8.68
CA GLU A 50 32.03 6.39 -9.47
C GLU A 50 33.39 6.77 -10.04
N GLN A 51 33.56 8.01 -10.51
CA GLN A 51 34.83 8.54 -11.01
C GLN A 51 35.90 8.67 -9.92
N LEU A 52 35.52 8.98 -8.67
CA LEU A 52 36.42 8.94 -7.51
C LEU A 52 36.86 7.51 -7.14
N GLY A 53 36.15 6.48 -7.64
CA GLY A 53 36.42 5.06 -7.38
C GLY A 53 37.04 4.29 -8.56
N GLY A 54 37.21 4.88 -9.75
CA GLY A 54 37.80 4.21 -10.92
C GLY A 54 37.95 5.09 -12.17
N GLU A 55 39.04 4.87 -12.92
CA GLU A 55 39.42 5.58 -14.15
C GLU A 55 38.41 5.32 -15.29
N CYS A 56 37.64 6.33 -15.71
CA CYS A 56 36.92 6.33 -16.98
C CYS A 56 36.78 7.75 -17.53
N GLY A 57 37.38 8.00 -18.70
CA GLY A 57 37.44 9.30 -19.35
C GLY A 57 36.17 9.66 -20.12
N TRP A 58 35.41 10.63 -19.62
CA TRP A 58 34.59 11.52 -20.44
C TRP A 58 34.93 12.96 -20.05
N GLY A 59 35.37 13.73 -21.05
CA GLY A 59 36.05 15.01 -20.88
C GLY A 59 35.28 16.05 -20.05
N ARG A 60 35.99 16.60 -19.05
CA ARG A 60 35.62 17.83 -18.34
C ARG A 60 35.31 18.93 -19.36
N ARG A 61 34.09 19.47 -19.33
CA ARG A 61 33.82 20.81 -19.83
C ARG A 61 33.40 21.68 -18.64
N GLY A 62 34.35 22.50 -18.20
CA GLY A 62 34.15 23.79 -17.53
C GLY A 62 33.39 23.82 -16.22
N ASP A 63 34.12 23.89 -15.10
CA ASP A 63 34.15 25.03 -14.15
C ASP A 63 34.70 24.54 -12.80
N ASP A 64 36.02 24.70 -12.61
CA ASP A 64 36.84 24.04 -11.56
C ASP A 64 36.54 24.46 -10.09
N GLU A 65 35.63 25.40 -9.85
CA GLU A 65 35.15 25.76 -8.50
C GLU A 65 33.79 25.15 -8.14
N ASN A 66 32.97 24.90 -9.15
CA ASN A 66 31.57 24.50 -8.99
C ASN A 66 31.39 22.98 -8.85
N ASP A 67 32.43 22.18 -8.99
CA ASP A 67 32.32 20.71 -8.84
C ASP A 67 32.75 20.24 -7.44
N ARG A 68 33.26 21.14 -6.59
CA ARG A 68 33.70 20.83 -5.21
C ARG A 68 32.54 20.44 -4.30
N ASP A 69 31.37 21.06 -4.46
CA ASP A 69 30.16 20.72 -3.71
C ASP A 69 29.66 19.32 -4.08
N ILE A 70 29.66 18.98 -5.39
CA ILE A 70 29.31 17.67 -5.91
C ILE A 70 30.31 16.61 -5.41
N GLU A 71 31.61 16.90 -5.46
CA GLU A 71 32.67 16.02 -4.96
C GLU A 71 32.56 15.81 -3.43
N ALA A 72 32.29 16.85 -2.65
CA ALA A 72 32.12 16.78 -1.21
C ALA A 72 30.89 15.93 -0.82
N ILE A 73 29.77 16.13 -1.51
CA ILE A 73 28.56 15.32 -1.34
C ILE A 73 28.87 13.88 -1.73
N ALA A 74 29.50 13.67 -2.89
CA ALA A 74 29.87 12.35 -3.36
C ALA A 74 30.73 11.65 -2.31
N GLN A 75 31.77 12.28 -1.75
CA GLN A 75 32.65 11.71 -0.71
C GLN A 75 31.90 11.26 0.56
N GLN A 76 30.82 11.92 0.94
CA GLN A 76 30.00 11.57 2.11
C GLN A 76 29.05 10.39 1.86
N LEU A 77 28.81 10.01 0.61
CA LEU A 77 27.92 8.88 0.29
C LEU A 77 28.54 7.55 0.70
N THR A 78 28.02 6.95 1.76
CA THR A 78 28.26 5.55 2.10
C THR A 78 27.62 4.64 1.06
N VAL A 79 28.44 4.05 0.19
CA VAL A 79 27.98 3.01 -0.74
C VAL A 79 27.72 1.74 0.07
N LEU A 80 26.45 1.41 0.26
CA LEU A 80 26.10 0.10 0.80
C LEU A 80 26.55 -0.96 -0.22
N PRO A 81 27.33 -1.98 0.19
CA PRO A 81 27.77 -3.01 -0.73
C PRO A 81 26.54 -3.68 -1.33
N LEU A 82 26.57 -3.84 -2.65
CA LEU A 82 25.51 -4.49 -3.38
C LEU A 82 25.53 -5.99 -3.05
N THR A 83 24.76 -6.38 -2.03
CA THR A 83 24.68 -7.78 -1.63
C THR A 83 23.98 -8.62 -2.71
N GLU A 84 24.32 -9.90 -2.79
CA GLU A 84 23.65 -10.84 -3.68
C GLU A 84 22.12 -10.86 -3.45
N ARG A 85 21.68 -10.67 -2.21
CA ARG A 85 20.26 -10.55 -1.85
C ARG A 85 19.62 -9.30 -2.48
N ASN A 86 20.30 -8.15 -2.48
CA ASN A 86 19.79 -6.91 -3.06
C ASN A 86 19.72 -7.01 -4.59
N LEU A 87 20.72 -7.62 -5.22
CA LEU A 87 20.72 -7.93 -6.65
C LEU A 87 19.54 -8.81 -7.04
N ARG A 88 19.35 -9.94 -6.35
CA ARG A 88 18.22 -10.84 -6.60
C ARG A 88 16.87 -10.14 -6.41
N MET A 89 16.73 -9.28 -5.40
CA MET A 89 15.49 -8.50 -5.22
C MET A 89 15.26 -7.52 -6.38
N PHE A 90 16.32 -6.89 -6.89
CA PHE A 90 16.25 -5.98 -8.03
C PHE A 90 15.87 -6.73 -9.33
N ASP A 91 16.47 -7.89 -9.58
CA ASP A 91 16.15 -8.76 -10.71
C ASP A 91 14.73 -9.33 -10.62
N HIS A 92 14.28 -9.72 -9.43
CA HIS A 92 12.91 -10.15 -9.22
C HIS A 92 11.92 -9.00 -9.47
N ALA A 93 12.27 -7.79 -9.05
CA ALA A 93 11.46 -6.61 -9.28
C ALA A 93 11.36 -6.27 -10.78
N SER A 94 12.48 -6.28 -11.52
CA SER A 94 12.48 -6.02 -12.97
C SER A 94 11.71 -7.06 -13.77
N ARG A 95 11.67 -8.32 -13.28
CA ARG A 95 10.92 -9.43 -13.88
C ARG A 95 9.48 -9.56 -13.38
N ASN A 96 8.96 -8.60 -12.58
CA ASN A 96 7.62 -8.66 -11.96
C ASN A 96 7.37 -9.90 -11.07
N LEU A 97 8.44 -10.50 -10.52
CA LEU A 97 8.40 -11.70 -9.67
C LEU A 97 8.31 -11.35 -8.17
N ILE A 98 7.82 -10.16 -7.82
CA ILE A 98 7.65 -9.77 -6.42
C ILE A 98 6.45 -10.55 -5.84
N PRO A 99 6.65 -11.38 -4.80
CA PRO A 99 5.56 -12.07 -4.14
C PRO A 99 4.53 -11.08 -3.61
N SER A 100 3.26 -11.42 -3.82
CA SER A 100 2.14 -10.53 -3.54
C SER A 100 1.01 -11.30 -2.86
N ALA A 101 0.43 -10.70 -1.83
CA ALA A 101 -0.74 -11.22 -1.14
C ALA A 101 -1.95 -10.33 -1.44
N GLU A 102 -3.14 -10.93 -1.53
CA GLU A 102 -4.40 -10.21 -1.57
C GLU A 102 -4.90 -10.05 -0.13
N ARG A 103 -5.06 -8.80 0.32
CA ARG A 103 -5.40 -8.48 1.72
C ARG A 103 -6.62 -7.55 1.80
N GLN A 104 -7.38 -7.72 2.87
CA GLN A 104 -8.48 -6.83 3.26
C GLN A 104 -7.95 -5.70 4.14
N PHE A 105 -8.44 -4.49 3.91
CA PHE A 105 -8.16 -3.29 4.69
C PHE A 105 -9.47 -2.59 5.04
N SER A 106 -9.45 -1.81 6.12
CA SER A 106 -10.62 -1.13 6.65
C SER A 106 -10.27 0.12 7.44
N CYS A 107 -10.98 1.19 7.15
CA CYS A 107 -10.87 2.47 7.82
C CYS A 107 -12.16 2.71 8.60
N GLN A 108 -12.08 2.65 9.93
CA GLN A 108 -13.23 2.88 10.81
C GLN A 108 -13.74 4.34 10.77
N PRO A 109 -12.88 5.39 10.79
CA PRO A 109 -13.35 6.77 10.67
C PRO A 109 -14.18 7.04 9.41
N CYS A 110 -13.81 6.41 8.29
CA CYS A 110 -14.49 6.60 7.01
C CYS A 110 -15.53 5.52 6.69
N ASP A 111 -15.76 4.58 7.60
CA ASP A 111 -16.62 3.40 7.41
C ASP A 111 -16.45 2.68 6.05
N SER A 112 -15.19 2.50 5.65
CA SER A 112 -14.83 1.98 4.32
C SER A 112 -13.92 0.77 4.44
N SER A 113 -14.21 -0.28 3.67
CA SER A 113 -13.39 -1.49 3.57
C SER A 113 -13.07 -1.81 2.11
N TRP A 114 -11.84 -2.23 1.82
CA TRP A 114 -11.39 -2.54 0.46
C TRP A 114 -10.41 -3.71 0.44
N TRP A 115 -10.21 -4.26 -0.76
CA TRP A 115 -9.22 -5.31 -1.02
C TRP A 115 -8.11 -4.76 -1.88
N ARG A 116 -6.86 -5.14 -1.58
CA ARG A 116 -5.71 -4.77 -2.41
C ARG A 116 -4.70 -5.89 -2.48
N ARG A 117 -4.14 -6.07 -3.67
CA ARG A 117 -2.94 -6.87 -3.91
C ARG A 117 -1.73 -6.04 -3.45
N VAL A 118 -1.03 -6.52 -2.44
CA VAL A 118 0.11 -5.85 -1.82
C VAL A 118 1.33 -6.77 -1.82
N PRO A 119 2.56 -6.25 -1.94
CA PRO A 119 3.75 -7.08 -1.80
C PRO A 119 3.81 -7.73 -0.41
N GLU A 120 4.23 -8.99 -0.34
CA GLU A 120 4.30 -9.71 0.94
C GLU A 120 5.22 -9.02 1.95
N ARG A 121 6.30 -8.40 1.47
CA ARG A 121 7.26 -7.65 2.28
C ARG A 121 6.69 -6.38 2.93
N LYS A 122 5.62 -5.80 2.37
CA LYS A 122 5.04 -4.53 2.82
C LYS A 122 3.55 -4.52 2.51
N GLN A 123 2.80 -5.11 3.42
CA GLN A 123 1.35 -5.27 3.29
C GLN A 123 0.66 -4.01 3.81
N VAL A 124 0.84 -2.87 3.13
CA VAL A 124 0.31 -1.58 3.58
C VAL A 124 -0.59 -1.00 2.51
N SER A 125 -1.72 -0.42 2.92
CA SER A 125 -2.63 0.28 2.01
C SER A 125 -3.13 1.59 2.59
N ARG A 126 -3.27 2.61 1.73
CA ARG A 126 -3.84 3.92 2.06
C ARG A 126 -5.36 3.89 1.91
N CYS A 127 -6.09 4.46 2.87
CA CYS A 127 -7.50 4.74 2.71
C CYS A 127 -7.69 5.88 1.71
N ARG A 128 -8.56 5.69 0.71
CA ARG A 128 -8.84 6.69 -0.34
C ARG A 128 -9.59 7.94 0.16
N LEU A 129 -10.16 7.88 1.36
CA LEU A 129 -10.99 8.98 1.89
C LEU A 129 -10.22 9.89 2.86
N CYS A 130 -9.36 9.32 3.72
CA CYS A 130 -8.61 10.09 4.73
C CYS A 130 -7.09 10.07 4.54
N GLY A 131 -6.58 9.38 3.51
CA GLY A 131 -5.14 9.29 3.25
C GLY A 131 -4.31 8.49 4.26
N ARG A 132 -4.88 8.05 5.40
CA ARG A 132 -4.16 7.26 6.41
C ARG A 132 -3.77 5.88 5.89
N ARG A 133 -2.60 5.40 6.33
CA ARG A 133 -2.04 4.10 5.95
C ARG A 133 -2.38 3.07 7.01
N TYR A 134 -2.73 1.87 6.57
CA TYR A 134 -3.17 0.78 7.42
C TYR A 134 -2.43 -0.51 7.10
N ASP A 135 -2.20 -1.30 8.14
CA ASP A 135 -1.85 -2.73 8.05
C ASP A 135 -3.10 -3.53 7.67
N PRO A 136 -2.98 -4.78 7.17
CA PRO A 136 -4.16 -5.54 6.77
C PRO A 136 -5.00 -5.92 7.98
N VAL A 137 -6.30 -6.11 7.75
CA VAL A 137 -7.17 -6.78 8.71
C VAL A 137 -6.58 -8.17 9.02
N PRO A 138 -6.39 -8.52 10.31
CA PRO A 138 -5.90 -9.84 10.69
C PRO A 138 -6.79 -10.95 10.12
N TYR A 139 -6.20 -12.10 9.77
CA TYR A 139 -6.88 -13.13 8.98
C TYR A 139 -8.15 -13.66 9.65
N GLU A 140 -8.05 -13.94 10.95
CA GLU A 140 -9.13 -14.37 11.84
C GLU A 140 -10.29 -13.36 11.96
N ASN A 141 -10.01 -12.09 11.67
CA ASN A 141 -10.96 -11.00 11.73
C ASN A 141 -11.49 -10.60 10.35
N MET A 142 -11.06 -11.27 9.27
CA MET A 142 -11.54 -10.96 7.92
C MET A 142 -13.04 -11.25 7.79
N TRP A 143 -13.71 -10.46 6.96
CA TRP A 143 -15.14 -10.59 6.72
C TRP A 143 -15.53 -10.24 5.28
N GLY A 144 -16.64 -10.81 4.82
CA GLY A 144 -17.15 -10.55 3.48
C GLY A 144 -17.88 -11.77 2.95
N THR A 145 -17.71 -12.06 1.67
CA THR A 145 -18.20 -13.30 1.08
C THR A 145 -17.21 -14.41 1.38
N ALA A 146 -17.66 -15.43 2.10
CA ALA A 146 -16.87 -16.59 2.44
C ALA A 146 -17.22 -17.79 1.57
N GLU A 147 -16.22 -18.66 1.40
CA GLU A 147 -16.39 -20.01 0.89
C GLU A 147 -16.49 -21.00 2.04
N PHE A 148 -17.46 -21.90 1.97
CA PHE A 148 -17.73 -22.91 2.98
C PHE A 148 -17.66 -24.29 2.35
N HIS A 149 -17.21 -25.26 3.13
CA HIS A 149 -17.25 -26.67 2.78
C HIS A 149 -17.98 -27.43 3.90
N CYS A 150 -19.17 -27.97 3.59
CA CYS A 150 -19.96 -28.66 4.59
C CYS A 150 -19.50 -30.11 4.76
N PRO A 151 -19.03 -30.54 5.96
CA PRO A 151 -18.55 -31.91 6.17
C PRO A 151 -19.69 -32.95 6.11
N SER A 152 -20.93 -32.56 6.42
CA SER A 152 -22.07 -33.49 6.49
C SER A 152 -22.68 -33.83 5.13
N CYS A 153 -22.70 -32.89 4.19
CA CYS A 153 -23.27 -33.11 2.84
C CYS A 153 -22.24 -32.98 1.70
N ASN A 154 -20.97 -32.75 2.05
CA ASN A 154 -19.83 -32.60 1.16
C ASN A 154 -20.01 -31.57 0.03
N ARG A 155 -20.86 -30.57 0.25
CA ARG A 155 -21.11 -29.49 -0.71
C ARG A 155 -20.43 -28.20 -0.29
N SER A 156 -19.86 -27.53 -1.28
CA SER A 156 -19.34 -26.19 -1.11
C SER A 156 -20.41 -25.15 -1.43
N PHE A 157 -20.47 -24.10 -0.62
CA PHE A 157 -21.38 -22.98 -0.85
C PHE A 157 -20.69 -21.66 -0.50
N ARG A 158 -21.27 -20.56 -0.94
CA ARG A 158 -20.78 -19.21 -0.66
C ARG A 158 -21.86 -18.39 0.05
N GLY A 159 -21.44 -17.51 0.92
CA GLY A 159 -22.34 -16.63 1.67
C GLY A 159 -21.57 -15.60 2.48
N SER A 160 -22.25 -14.56 2.95
CA SER A 160 -21.59 -13.55 3.78
C SER A 160 -21.26 -14.10 5.17
N ALA A 161 -19.99 -14.03 5.59
CA ALA A 161 -19.54 -14.38 6.94
C ALA A 161 -18.25 -13.67 7.36
N GLN A 162 -17.91 -13.84 8.65
CA GLN A 162 -16.61 -13.52 9.26
C GLN A 162 -15.85 -14.82 9.47
N MET A 163 -14.51 -14.82 9.44
CA MET A 163 -13.73 -16.05 9.64
C MET A 163 -14.06 -16.78 10.96
N GLY A 164 -14.31 -16.03 12.04
CA GLY A 164 -14.69 -16.58 13.35
C GLY A 164 -16.16 -17.02 13.50
N MET A 165 -17.00 -16.91 12.46
CA MET A 165 -18.45 -17.12 12.59
C MET A 165 -18.98 -18.24 11.67
N ALA A 166 -19.63 -19.23 12.28
CA ALA A 166 -20.30 -20.30 11.54
C ALA A 166 -21.54 -19.79 10.78
N SER A 167 -21.82 -20.44 9.64
CA SER A 167 -23.08 -20.31 8.90
C SER A 167 -23.78 -21.66 8.77
N PRO A 168 -25.13 -21.70 8.74
CA PRO A 168 -25.86 -22.92 8.45
C PRO A 168 -25.62 -23.34 6.99
N CYS A 169 -25.41 -24.64 6.76
CA CYS A 169 -25.47 -25.18 5.41
C CYS A 169 -26.89 -25.01 4.84
N PHE A 170 -27.00 -24.50 3.61
CA PHE A 170 -28.31 -24.28 2.96
C PHE A 170 -29.08 -25.56 2.65
N ILE A 171 -28.46 -26.74 2.77
CA ILE A 171 -29.07 -28.03 2.44
C ILE A 171 -29.41 -28.81 3.71
N CYS A 172 -28.41 -29.08 4.56
CA CYS A 172 -28.57 -29.92 5.74
C CYS A 172 -28.64 -29.15 7.07
N GLY A 173 -28.51 -27.81 7.05
CA GLY A 173 -28.59 -26.97 8.25
C GLY A 173 -27.40 -27.05 9.21
N THR A 174 -26.44 -27.95 8.97
CA THR A 174 -25.25 -28.12 9.83
C THR A 174 -24.48 -26.81 9.97
N ARG A 175 -23.93 -26.55 11.17
CA ARG A 175 -23.06 -25.40 11.44
C ARG A 175 -21.71 -25.59 10.76
N VAL A 176 -21.35 -24.71 9.84
CA VAL A 176 -20.12 -24.80 9.04
C VAL A 176 -19.30 -23.52 9.21
N MET A 177 -18.03 -23.66 9.55
CA MET A 177 -17.07 -22.56 9.59
C MET A 177 -16.61 -22.19 8.17
N PRO A 178 -16.34 -20.91 7.89
CA PRO A 178 -15.80 -20.51 6.60
C PRO A 178 -14.39 -21.08 6.41
N SER A 179 -14.10 -21.56 5.21
CA SER A 179 -12.77 -22.01 4.83
C SER A 179 -11.85 -20.83 4.52
N ARG A 180 -12.39 -19.77 3.92
CA ARG A 180 -11.70 -18.51 3.63
C ARG A 180 -12.70 -17.40 3.28
N ILE A 181 -12.29 -16.15 3.49
CA ILE A 181 -12.97 -14.99 2.91
C ILE A 181 -12.41 -14.74 1.51
N LEU A 182 -13.29 -14.56 0.54
CA LEU A 182 -12.95 -14.32 -0.86
C LEU A 182 -12.83 -12.81 -1.13
N ALA A 183 -11.76 -12.43 -1.81
CA ALA A 183 -11.66 -11.10 -2.38
C ALA A 183 -12.67 -10.92 -3.54
N PRO A 184 -13.13 -9.69 -3.84
CA PRO A 184 -14.11 -9.45 -4.90
C PRO A 184 -13.74 -10.04 -6.26
N ARG A 185 -12.44 -10.09 -6.60
CA ARG A 185 -11.93 -10.66 -7.86
C ARG A 185 -12.11 -12.17 -7.95
N GLN A 186 -12.18 -12.85 -6.80
CA GLN A 186 -12.36 -14.28 -6.69
C GLN A 186 -13.85 -14.69 -6.75
N LEU A 187 -14.76 -13.70 -6.75
CA LEU A 187 -16.19 -13.92 -6.90
C LEU A 187 -16.54 -14.20 -8.37
N THR A 188 -16.17 -15.38 -8.85
CA THR A 188 -16.59 -15.89 -10.16
C THR A 188 -17.87 -16.71 -10.01
N GLY A 189 -18.84 -16.53 -10.91
CA GLY A 189 -20.06 -17.34 -10.99
C GLY A 189 -21.35 -16.64 -10.52
N SER A 190 -22.46 -17.38 -10.59
CA SER A 190 -23.81 -16.86 -10.31
C SER A 190 -24.00 -16.54 -8.82
N ARG A 191 -24.69 -15.44 -8.54
CA ARG A 191 -25.07 -15.08 -7.17
C ARG A 191 -26.03 -16.13 -6.63
N SER A 192 -25.78 -16.60 -5.41
CA SER A 192 -26.72 -17.50 -4.73
C SER A 192 -28.08 -16.81 -4.61
N ARG A 193 -29.15 -17.52 -5.01
CA ARG A 193 -30.54 -17.09 -4.78
C ARG A 193 -31.00 -17.34 -3.35
N ASN A 194 -30.22 -18.09 -2.57
CA ASN A 194 -30.58 -18.41 -1.19
C ASN A 194 -30.49 -17.14 -0.35
N PRO A 195 -31.51 -16.85 0.48
CA PRO A 195 -31.43 -15.76 1.42
C PRO A 195 -30.27 -16.00 2.39
N HIS A 196 -29.54 -14.94 2.73
CA HIS A 196 -28.54 -15.03 3.78
C HIS A 196 -29.20 -15.48 5.08
N SER A 197 -28.54 -16.38 5.80
CA SER A 197 -28.90 -16.75 7.17
C SER A 197 -27.61 -17.06 7.93
N CYS A 198 -27.49 -16.58 9.16
CA CYS A 198 -26.37 -16.87 10.05
C CYS A 198 -26.84 -16.88 11.50
N TYR A 199 -25.93 -17.15 12.43
CA TYR A 199 -26.21 -17.20 13.87
C TYR A 199 -25.95 -15.86 14.59
N ALA A 200 -25.73 -14.76 13.84
CA ALA A 200 -25.55 -13.45 14.44
C ALA A 200 -26.84 -12.88 15.02
N GLU A 201 -26.72 -12.20 16.15
CA GLU A 201 -27.83 -11.64 16.92
C GLU A 201 -28.64 -10.60 16.11
N ASP A 202 -27.92 -9.81 15.31
CA ASP A 202 -28.42 -8.73 14.46
C ASP A 202 -28.74 -9.16 13.01
N CYS A 203 -28.77 -10.47 12.70
CA CYS A 203 -29.08 -10.90 11.34
C CYS A 203 -30.58 -10.74 11.00
N TYR A 204 -30.89 -10.21 9.81
CA TYR A 204 -32.30 -10.03 9.37
C TYR A 204 -33.06 -11.36 9.19
N ASN A 205 -32.34 -12.45 9.01
CA ASN A 205 -32.84 -13.82 8.84
C ASN A 205 -32.00 -14.76 9.72
N ARG A 206 -31.89 -14.39 11.00
CA ARG A 206 -31.10 -15.09 12.01
C ARG A 206 -31.60 -16.51 12.24
N ARG A 207 -30.69 -17.41 12.59
CA ARG A 207 -31.00 -18.77 13.04
C ARG A 207 -30.89 -18.87 14.56
N GLU A 208 -31.85 -19.56 15.17
CA GLU A 208 -31.81 -19.89 16.59
C GLU A 208 -31.16 -21.28 16.83
N PRO A 209 -30.44 -21.47 17.95
CA PRO A 209 -30.05 -20.42 18.89
C PRO A 209 -28.94 -19.54 18.29
N HIS A 210 -29.14 -18.22 18.36
CA HIS A 210 -28.13 -17.24 17.96
C HIS A 210 -26.94 -17.23 18.94
N VAL A 211 -25.83 -16.64 18.52
CA VAL A 211 -24.63 -16.45 19.36
C VAL A 211 -24.63 -15.00 19.87
N PRO A 212 -24.81 -14.77 21.18
CA PRO A 212 -24.83 -13.43 21.75
C PRO A 212 -23.53 -12.67 21.49
N GLY A 213 -23.63 -11.35 21.28
CA GLY A 213 -22.46 -10.49 21.06
C GLY A 213 -21.81 -10.65 19.69
N THR A 214 -22.48 -11.29 18.74
CA THR A 214 -21.96 -11.50 17.38
C THR A 214 -22.72 -10.68 16.34
N HIS A 215 -21.98 -10.19 15.33
CA HIS A 215 -22.49 -9.26 14.33
C HIS A 215 -22.54 -9.86 12.93
N CYS A 216 -23.64 -9.60 12.23
CA CYS A 216 -23.87 -10.02 10.87
C CYS A 216 -23.08 -9.11 9.92
N VAL A 217 -22.37 -9.72 8.98
CA VAL A 217 -21.61 -9.01 7.95
C VAL A 217 -22.46 -8.62 6.74
N HIS A 218 -23.67 -9.19 6.64
CA HIS A 218 -24.46 -9.06 5.43
C HIS A 218 -24.94 -7.62 5.26
N PRO A 219 -24.69 -6.96 4.11
CA PRO A 219 -24.98 -5.54 3.92
C PRO A 219 -26.43 -5.17 4.26
N ARG A 220 -27.40 -6.03 3.93
CA ARG A 220 -28.81 -5.82 4.27
C ARG A 220 -29.09 -5.86 5.77
N SER A 221 -28.46 -6.76 6.54
CA SER A 221 -28.62 -6.81 8.01
C SER A 221 -28.07 -5.53 8.62
N ARG A 222 -26.86 -5.13 8.22
CA ARG A 222 -26.20 -3.94 8.75
C ARG A 222 -26.97 -2.66 8.44
N ALA A 223 -27.42 -2.50 7.20
CA ALA A 223 -28.25 -1.36 6.80
C ALA A 223 -29.57 -1.31 7.58
N LYS A 224 -30.26 -2.46 7.75
CA LYS A 224 -31.52 -2.53 8.51
C LYS A 224 -31.35 -2.11 9.97
N ASN A 225 -30.23 -2.46 10.58
CA ASN A 225 -29.93 -2.14 11.98
C ASN A 225 -29.10 -0.86 12.17
N ARG A 226 -28.86 -0.09 11.09
CA ARG A 226 -28.04 1.14 11.10
C ARG A 226 -26.63 0.92 11.69
N LEU A 227 -26.04 -0.23 11.41
CA LEU A 227 -24.68 -0.60 11.84
C LEU A 227 -23.63 -0.19 10.80
N PRO A 228 -22.41 0.20 11.22
CA PRO A 228 -21.33 0.63 10.31
C PRO A 228 -20.91 -0.51 9.38
N LYS A 229 -20.49 -0.26 8.14
CA LYS A 229 -19.98 -1.31 7.22
C LYS A 229 -18.72 -1.99 7.75
N VAL A 230 -17.85 -1.25 8.43
CA VAL A 230 -16.63 -1.75 9.05
C VAL A 230 -16.98 -2.50 10.33
N ILE A 231 -16.43 -3.70 10.46
CA ILE A 231 -16.62 -4.56 11.64
C ILE A 231 -15.33 -4.61 12.44
N PHE A 232 -14.22 -4.93 11.78
CA PHE A 232 -12.90 -4.89 12.40
C PHE A 232 -12.06 -3.78 11.75
N PRO A 233 -11.64 -2.75 12.51
CA PRO A 233 -10.74 -1.74 11.99
C PRO A 233 -9.37 -2.34 11.67
N SER A 234 -8.72 -1.81 10.63
CA SER A 234 -7.33 -2.12 10.37
C SER A 234 -6.44 -1.33 11.33
N PRO A 235 -5.34 -1.91 11.83
CA PRO A 235 -4.35 -1.17 12.62
C PRO A 235 -3.73 -0.04 11.79
N GLU A 236 -3.53 1.11 12.40
CA GLU A 236 -2.83 2.22 11.75
C GLU A 236 -1.34 1.86 11.57
N HIS A 237 -0.85 2.01 10.35
CA HIS A 237 0.50 1.61 10.00
C HIS A 237 1.51 2.67 10.44
N GLN A 238 2.37 2.32 11.39
CA GLN A 238 3.52 3.14 11.75
C GLN A 238 4.67 2.92 10.77
N SER A 239 4.96 3.93 9.96
CA SER A 239 6.04 3.86 8.97
C SER A 239 7.40 3.86 9.68
N THR A 240 8.06 2.71 9.76
CA THR A 240 9.37 2.55 10.44
C THR A 240 10.57 3.05 9.63
N GLY A 241 10.38 4.04 8.73
CA GLY A 241 11.45 4.69 7.95
C GLY A 241 12.30 3.79 7.03
N SER A 242 12.16 2.46 7.12
CA SER A 242 12.99 1.49 6.44
C SER A 242 12.37 1.12 5.10
N THR A 243 12.43 2.03 4.14
CA THR A 243 12.35 1.63 2.73
C THR A 243 13.71 1.04 2.35
N VAL A 244 13.82 -0.28 2.31
CA VAL A 244 14.81 -0.89 1.41
C VAL A 244 14.54 -0.29 0.03
N ALA A 245 15.58 0.23 -0.61
CA ALA A 245 15.53 0.84 -1.94
C ALA A 245 15.11 -0.19 -3.00
N THR A 246 13.83 -0.54 -3.06
CA THR A 246 13.25 -0.93 -4.33
C THR A 246 13.10 0.36 -5.14
N CYS A 247 13.84 0.48 -6.24
CA CYS A 247 13.74 1.57 -7.21
C CYS A 247 12.36 1.67 -7.91
N LEU A 248 11.34 1.03 -7.35
CA LEU A 248 9.97 1.02 -7.79
C LEU A 248 9.13 1.70 -6.71
N SER A 249 8.52 2.82 -7.05
CA SER A 249 7.45 3.40 -6.24
C SER A 249 6.31 2.37 -6.15
N GLN A 250 5.62 2.33 -5.01
CA GLN A 250 4.46 1.43 -4.83
C GLN A 250 3.32 1.72 -5.83
N GLY A 251 3.40 2.83 -6.59
CA GLY A 251 2.50 3.18 -7.68
C GLY A 251 2.59 2.25 -8.89
N SER A 252 3.73 1.56 -9.10
CA SER A 252 3.90 0.65 -10.25
C SER A 252 3.06 -0.64 -10.18
N LEU A 253 2.32 -0.87 -9.09
CA LEU A 253 1.40 -2.01 -8.90
C LEU A 253 -0.08 -1.61 -8.94
N ALA A 254 -0.37 -0.35 -9.25
CA ALA A 254 -1.73 0.15 -9.39
C ALA A 254 -2.28 -0.18 -10.79
N GLN A 255 -3.57 -0.55 -10.86
CA GLN A 255 -4.30 -0.74 -12.12
C GLN A 255 -4.97 0.55 -12.61
N CYS A 256 -4.72 1.68 -11.94
CA CYS A 256 -5.08 3.01 -12.44
C CYS A 256 -3.90 3.60 -13.21
N ASP A 257 -4.19 4.51 -14.12
CA ASP A 257 -3.18 5.19 -14.92
C ASP A 257 -2.18 5.87 -13.98
N LEU A 258 -0.90 5.79 -14.30
CA LEU A 258 0.16 6.32 -13.44
C LEU A 258 -0.03 7.84 -13.22
N ASP A 259 -0.67 8.48 -14.21
CA ASP A 259 -1.09 9.87 -14.20
C ASP A 259 -2.18 10.18 -13.16
N ASP A 260 -3.11 9.26 -12.87
CA ASP A 260 -4.16 9.47 -11.86
C ASP A 260 -3.58 9.51 -10.43
N LEU A 261 -2.54 8.69 -10.16
CA LEU A 261 -1.82 8.69 -8.89
C LEU A 261 -0.92 9.91 -8.73
N ILE A 262 -0.30 10.36 -9.82
CA ILE A 262 0.48 11.61 -9.84
C ILE A 262 -0.45 12.81 -9.65
N LEU A 263 -1.64 12.80 -10.28
CA LEU A 263 -2.65 13.84 -10.11
C LEU A 263 -3.27 13.84 -8.71
N GLU A 264 -3.52 12.67 -8.09
CA GLU A 264 -3.93 12.56 -6.67
C GLU A 264 -2.86 13.15 -5.72
N ASP A 265 -1.58 12.82 -5.92
CA ASP A 265 -0.50 13.37 -5.08
C ASP A 265 -0.28 14.89 -5.33
N LEU A 266 -0.63 15.40 -6.52
CA LEU A 266 -0.61 16.84 -6.82
C LEU A 266 -1.83 17.59 -6.27
N THR A 267 -2.98 16.91 -6.12
CA THR A 267 -4.20 17.49 -5.51
C THR A 267 -4.18 17.44 -3.99
N GLU A 268 -3.55 16.43 -3.37
CA GLU A 268 -3.31 16.36 -1.91
C GLU A 268 -2.46 17.54 -1.38
N GLU A 269 -1.72 18.28 -2.24
CA GLU A 269 -0.94 19.47 -1.84
C GLU A 269 -1.62 20.83 -2.10
N SER A 270 -2.77 20.90 -2.80
CA SER A 270 -3.46 22.18 -3.04
C SER A 270 -4.50 22.55 -1.99
N GLU A 271 -5.07 21.57 -1.28
CA GLU A 271 -6.12 21.83 -0.26
C GLU A 271 -5.57 22.17 1.14
N GLY A 272 -4.25 22.26 1.30
CA GLY A 272 -3.59 22.64 2.56
C GLY A 272 -3.08 24.09 2.62
N SER A 273 -3.39 24.91 1.61
CA SER A 273 -2.95 26.31 1.54
C SER A 273 -4.10 27.24 1.16
N GLU A 274 -5.14 27.27 2.00
CA GLU A 274 -6.08 28.39 2.08
C GLU A 274 -6.34 28.68 3.57
N GLU A 275 -5.43 29.46 4.16
CA GLU A 275 -5.80 30.62 4.99
C GLU A 275 -5.44 31.87 4.19
#